data_AF-A0A6H1C9K9-F1
#
_entry.id   AF-A0A6H1C9K9-F1
#
_cell.length_a   1.000
_cell.length_b   1.000
_cell.length_c   1.000
_cell.angle_alpha   90.00
_cell.angle_beta   90.00
_cell.angle_gamma   90.00
#
_symmetry.space_group_name_H-M   'P 1'
#
loop_
_entity.id
_entity.type
_entity.pdbx_description
1 polymer ?
#
loop_
_entity_poly.entity_id
_entity_poly.type
_entity_poly.pdbx_seq_one_letter_code
_entity_poly.pdbx_strand_id
1 'polypeptide(L)'
;MVIAATTVAVGAVTGALAGVVGNAADGPEPLPDLTSPQGLARFVEDYRAEFGDTLVDDLTLFPEHASFDRAVAGDPHRYLSYTFDGEFDSWSSPSTRPSDAVAFDLAGLDLVAVSEMILGAPATLRVPDGRVEQVGVDVDDEGRATVVVHARRPGTDQGGHLVFAFDGTPIAVFPYEP
;
A
#
# COMPACT_ATOMS: atom_id res chain seq x y z
N MET A 1 56.33 -12.92 -21.48
CA MET A 1 55.00 -12.46 -21.93
C MET A 1 54.02 -13.56 -21.56
N VAL A 2 53.33 -13.41 -20.42
CA VAL A 2 51.86 -13.20 -20.36
C VAL A 2 51.13 -14.47 -20.85
N ILE A 3 50.31 -15.24 -20.14
CA ILE A 3 49.59 -15.25 -18.84
C ILE A 3 49.17 -16.75 -18.69
N ALA A 4 49.37 -17.41 -17.54
CA ALA A 4 48.35 -17.75 -16.53
C ALA A 4 47.17 -18.62 -17.07
N ALA A 5 46.55 -19.55 -16.35
CA ALA A 5 46.78 -20.24 -15.08
C ALA A 5 45.61 -21.24 -14.93
N THR A 6 45.82 -22.29 -14.11
CA THR A 6 44.86 -22.87 -13.12
C THR A 6 43.48 -23.39 -13.60
N THR A 7 42.86 -24.48 -13.13
CA THR A 7 43.02 -25.42 -12.00
C THR A 7 41.94 -26.51 -12.19
N VAL A 8 42.28 -27.79 -12.04
CA VAL A 8 41.92 -28.69 -10.91
C VAL A 8 40.44 -29.08 -10.80
N ALA A 9 40.24 -30.40 -10.86
CA ALA A 9 38.99 -31.12 -10.70
C ALA A 9 38.69 -31.49 -9.23
N VAL A 10 37.46 -32.00 -9.04
CA VAL A 10 36.94 -32.89 -7.99
C VAL A 10 36.19 -32.24 -6.83
N GLY A 11 34.96 -32.72 -6.60
CA GLY A 11 34.23 -32.54 -5.34
C GLY A 11 32.75 -32.88 -5.42
N ALA A 12 32.39 -34.16 -5.65
CA ALA A 12 31.05 -34.64 -5.33
C ALA A 12 30.89 -34.70 -3.80
N VAL A 13 29.88 -34.02 -3.25
CA VAL A 13 29.44 -34.26 -1.87
C VAL A 13 27.94 -34.50 -1.89
N THR A 14 27.59 -35.77 -1.73
CA THR A 14 26.28 -36.24 -1.33
C THR A 14 26.00 -35.73 0.09
N GLY A 15 24.93 -34.96 0.27
CA GLY A 15 24.49 -34.46 1.57
C GLY A 15 22.98 -34.46 1.65
N ALA A 16 22.40 -35.61 1.98
CA ALA A 16 21.02 -35.69 2.43
C ALA A 16 20.96 -35.30 3.91
N LEU A 17 20.23 -34.23 4.22
CA LEU A 17 19.65 -34.00 5.55
C LEU A 17 18.15 -33.80 5.36
N ALA A 18 17.40 -34.81 5.81
CA ALA A 18 15.96 -34.74 5.97
C ALA A 18 15.62 -33.82 7.17
N GLY A 19 14.64 -32.94 7.01
CA GLY A 19 14.13 -32.09 8.09
C GLY A 19 12.87 -31.30 7.71
N VAL A 20 11.71 -31.91 7.97
CA VAL A 20 10.39 -31.30 8.30
C VAL A 20 9.76 -30.31 7.29
N VAL A 21 8.75 -30.84 6.59
CA VAL A 21 7.54 -30.21 6.01
C VAL A 21 7.36 -28.69 6.19
N GLY A 22 7.50 -27.97 5.08
CA GLY A 22 6.65 -26.84 4.74
C GLY A 22 6.03 -27.15 3.39
N ASN A 23 4.70 -27.23 3.30
CA ASN A 23 4.03 -27.30 2.01
C ASN A 23 4.38 -26.00 1.27
N ALA A 24 5.23 -26.08 0.25
CA ALA A 24 5.24 -25.08 -0.80
C ALA A 24 3.88 -25.21 -1.51
N ALA A 25 2.89 -24.49 -1.01
CA ALA A 25 1.75 -24.12 -1.81
C ALA A 25 2.32 -23.14 -2.85
N ASP A 26 2.82 -23.67 -3.96
CA ASP A 26 3.26 -22.90 -5.13
C ASP A 26 2.03 -22.28 -5.82
N GLY A 27 1.49 -21.25 -5.17
CA GLY A 27 0.61 -20.24 -5.72
C GLY A 27 1.02 -18.89 -5.14
N PRO A 28 0.72 -17.77 -5.82
CA PRO A 28 0.94 -16.45 -5.23
C PRO A 28 0.27 -16.40 -3.85
N GLU A 29 0.97 -15.84 -2.86
CA GLU A 29 0.39 -15.64 -1.53
C GLU A 29 -0.90 -14.81 -1.71
N PRO A 30 -2.04 -15.24 -1.12
CA PRO A 30 -3.28 -14.50 -1.24
C PRO A 30 -3.09 -13.05 -0.78
N LEU A 31 -3.55 -12.09 -1.59
CA LEU A 31 -3.47 -10.69 -1.23
C LEU A 31 -4.24 -10.45 0.08
N PRO A 32 -3.59 -9.91 1.13
CA PRO A 32 -4.30 -9.51 2.34
C PRO A 32 -5.28 -8.38 2.04
N ASP A 33 -6.29 -8.19 2.91
CA ASP A 33 -7.18 -7.03 2.84
C ASP A 33 -6.35 -5.74 2.87
N LEU A 34 -6.34 -4.95 1.79
CA LEU A 34 -5.49 -3.76 1.69
C LEU A 34 -5.90 -2.64 2.64
N THR A 35 -7.12 -2.68 3.17
CA THR A 35 -7.57 -1.76 4.22
C THR A 35 -7.23 -2.24 5.63
N SER A 36 -6.50 -3.35 5.76
CA SER A 36 -5.94 -3.85 7.01
C SER A 36 -4.48 -3.42 7.20
N PRO A 37 -3.93 -3.48 8.43
CA PRO A 37 -2.51 -3.23 8.69
C PRO A 37 -1.56 -4.07 7.81
N GLN A 38 -1.87 -5.35 7.62
CA GLN A 38 -1.04 -6.25 6.82
C GLN A 38 -1.08 -5.87 5.34
N GLY A 39 -2.27 -5.56 4.82
CA GLY A 39 -2.42 -5.20 3.41
C GLY A 39 -1.85 -3.82 3.08
N LEU A 40 -1.96 -2.84 3.98
CA LEU A 40 -1.28 -1.55 3.83
C LEU A 40 0.24 -1.73 3.77
N ALA A 41 0.81 -2.48 4.71
CA ALA A 41 2.25 -2.76 4.73
C ALA A 41 2.70 -3.48 3.45
N ARG A 42 1.90 -4.45 2.99
CA ARG A 42 2.15 -5.19 1.75
C ARG A 42 2.15 -4.28 0.53
N PHE A 43 1.15 -3.40 0.41
CA PHE A 43 1.07 -2.44 -0.70
C PHE A 43 2.30 -1.52 -0.75
N VAL A 44 2.72 -0.95 0.38
CA VAL A 44 3.88 -0.05 0.43
C VAL A 44 5.18 -0.78 0.07
N GLU A 45 5.33 -2.04 0.49
CA GLU A 45 6.47 -2.88 0.12
C GLU A 45 6.50 -3.18 -1.39
N ASP A 46 5.38 -3.67 -1.94
CA ASP A 46 5.27 -4.04 -3.34
C ASP A 46 5.41 -2.81 -4.25
N TYR A 47 4.84 -1.66 -3.86
CA TYR A 47 5.00 -0.39 -4.57
C TYR A 47 6.48 -0.02 -4.70
N ARG A 48 7.21 -0.06 -3.57
CA ARG A 48 8.64 0.26 -3.57
C ARG A 48 9.45 -0.71 -4.42
N ALA A 49 9.09 -1.99 -4.40
CA ALA A 49 9.75 -3.01 -5.21
C ALA A 49 9.54 -2.80 -6.71
N GLU A 50 8.32 -2.43 -7.13
CA GLU A 50 7.98 -2.20 -8.53
C GLU A 50 8.61 -0.92 -9.09
N PHE A 51 8.45 0.21 -8.39
CA PHE A 51 8.80 1.52 -8.94
C PHE A 51 10.17 2.04 -8.51
N GLY A 52 10.77 1.47 -7.46
CA GLY A 52 12.06 1.92 -6.91
C GLY A 52 12.01 3.22 -6.11
N ASP A 53 10.83 3.83 -5.99
CA ASP A 53 10.50 4.97 -5.14
C ASP A 53 9.17 4.73 -4.42
N THR A 54 8.68 5.72 -3.69
CA THR A 54 7.40 5.68 -2.98
C THR A 54 6.57 6.94 -3.22
N LEU A 55 6.79 7.61 -4.36
CA LEU A 55 6.17 8.89 -4.68
C LEU A 55 4.83 8.68 -5.41
N VAL A 56 3.75 9.14 -4.78
CA VAL A 56 2.37 8.96 -5.26
C VAL A 56 1.67 10.31 -5.25
N ASP A 57 0.79 10.54 -6.22
CA ASP A 57 -0.02 11.76 -6.32
C ASP A 57 -1.37 11.63 -5.61
N ASP A 58 -1.98 10.46 -5.69
CA ASP A 58 -3.23 10.07 -5.01
C ASP A 58 -3.20 8.57 -4.75
N LEU A 59 -3.73 8.11 -3.61
CA LEU A 59 -3.87 6.69 -3.30
C LEU A 59 -5.21 6.42 -2.62
N THR A 60 -5.94 5.44 -3.14
CA THR A 60 -7.11 4.86 -2.48
C THR A 60 -6.98 3.35 -2.40
N LEU A 61 -7.01 2.80 -1.19
CA LEU A 61 -7.06 1.37 -0.90
C LEU A 61 -8.50 0.94 -0.65
N PHE A 62 -8.93 -0.13 -1.32
CA PHE A 62 -10.12 -0.92 -1.03
C PHE A 62 -9.69 -2.32 -0.57
N PRO A 63 -10.58 -3.12 0.05
CA PRO A 63 -10.16 -4.40 0.62
C PRO A 63 -9.46 -5.33 -0.37
N GLU A 64 -9.91 -5.32 -1.63
CA GLU A 64 -9.42 -6.26 -2.66
C GLU A 64 -8.44 -5.63 -3.65
N HIS A 65 -8.35 -4.30 -3.72
CA HIS A 65 -7.50 -3.61 -4.68
C HIS A 65 -7.19 -2.17 -4.26
N ALA A 66 -6.15 -1.59 -4.83
CA ALA A 66 -5.81 -0.17 -4.73
C ALA A 66 -5.94 0.52 -6.08
N SER A 67 -6.23 1.82 -6.03
CA SER A 67 -6.14 2.73 -7.17
C SER A 67 -5.19 3.86 -6.78
N PHE A 68 -4.27 4.23 -7.66
CA PHE A 68 -3.38 5.35 -7.41
C PHE A 68 -2.93 6.04 -8.69
N ASP A 69 -2.55 7.30 -8.56
CA ASP A 69 -1.94 8.09 -9.63
C ASP A 69 -0.48 8.38 -9.28
N ARG A 70 0.41 8.32 -10.28
CA ARG A 70 1.79 8.76 -10.12
C ARG A 70 2.32 9.44 -11.38
N ALA A 71 3.27 10.36 -11.19
CA ALA A 71 3.99 10.98 -12.28
C ALA A 71 4.74 9.95 -13.15
N VAL A 72 4.79 10.19 -14.46
CA VAL A 72 5.57 9.35 -15.37
C VAL A 72 7.06 9.58 -15.13
N ALA A 73 7.83 8.50 -15.02
CA ALA A 73 9.27 8.58 -14.88
C ALA A 73 9.91 9.38 -16.04
N GLY A 74 10.58 10.48 -15.70
CA GLY A 74 11.21 11.38 -16.67
C GLY A 74 10.28 12.40 -17.35
N ASP A 75 8.96 12.37 -17.08
CA ASP A 75 8.00 13.37 -17.55
C ASP A 75 7.02 13.77 -16.44
N PRO A 76 7.41 14.70 -15.55
CA PRO A 76 6.60 15.10 -14.39
C PRO A 76 5.35 15.90 -14.78
N HIS A 77 5.15 16.25 -16.05
CA HIS A 77 3.92 16.88 -16.52
C HIS A 77 2.87 15.86 -16.96
N ARG A 78 3.20 14.57 -16.88
CA ARG A 78 2.32 13.45 -17.19
C ARG A 78 2.19 12.52 -16.00
N TYR A 79 1.05 11.87 -15.90
CA TYR A 79 0.80 10.84 -14.88
C TYR A 79 0.16 9.61 -15.51
N LEU A 80 0.24 8.50 -14.78
CA LEU A 80 -0.47 7.27 -15.07
C LEU A 80 -1.29 6.86 -13.85
N SER A 81 -2.47 6.32 -14.13
CA SER A 81 -3.33 5.67 -13.14
C SER A 81 -3.07 4.18 -13.15
N TYR A 82 -2.98 3.61 -11.96
CA TYR A 82 -2.72 2.20 -11.75
C TYR A 82 -3.81 1.58 -10.89
N THR A 83 -4.09 0.31 -11.16
CA THR A 83 -4.78 -0.58 -10.24
C THR A 83 -3.78 -1.59 -9.68
N PHE A 84 -3.92 -1.91 -8.40
CA PHE A 84 -3.15 -2.97 -7.76
C PHE A 84 -4.07 -3.95 -7.04
N ASP A 85 -4.09 -5.20 -7.49
CA ASP A 85 -4.83 -6.32 -6.88
C ASP A 85 -3.89 -7.53 -6.64
N GLY A 86 -2.61 -7.22 -6.42
CA GLY A 86 -1.49 -8.18 -6.34
C GLY A 86 -0.49 -8.01 -7.49
N GLU A 87 -0.92 -7.39 -8.58
CA GLU A 87 -0.09 -6.98 -9.72
C GLU A 87 -0.35 -5.50 -10.04
N PHE A 88 0.62 -4.79 -10.64
CA PHE A 88 0.45 -3.38 -11.02
C PHE A 88 0.03 -3.26 -12.47
N ASP A 89 -1.20 -2.81 -12.70
CA ASP A 89 -1.76 -2.65 -14.03
C ASP A 89 -2.06 -1.19 -14.37
N SER A 90 -1.58 -0.75 -15.54
CA SER A 90 -1.98 0.53 -16.16
C SER A 90 -2.46 0.29 -17.59
N TRP A 91 -3.69 0.69 -17.88
CA TRP A 91 -4.34 0.42 -19.18
C TRP A 91 -4.42 1.65 -20.10
N SER A 92 -4.02 2.82 -19.60
CA SER A 92 -4.13 4.10 -20.30
C SER A 92 -2.78 4.57 -20.83
N SER A 93 -2.84 5.37 -21.90
CA SER A 93 -1.71 6.24 -22.20
C SER A 93 -1.58 7.30 -21.11
N PRO A 94 -0.37 7.81 -20.82
CA PRO A 94 -0.20 8.86 -19.84
C PRO A 94 -1.12 10.04 -20.10
N SER A 95 -1.65 10.66 -19.06
CA SER A 95 -2.51 11.85 -19.12
C SER A 95 -1.76 13.09 -18.66
N THR A 96 -2.28 14.29 -18.93
CA THR A 96 -1.71 15.54 -18.41
C THR A 96 -1.89 15.57 -16.90
N ARG A 97 -0.78 15.68 -16.16
CA ARG A 97 -0.81 15.78 -14.69
C ARG A 97 -1.42 17.11 -14.27
N PRO A 98 -2.39 17.13 -13.34
CA PRO A 98 -2.95 18.37 -12.81
C PRO A 98 -1.84 19.28 -12.30
N SER A 99 -1.97 20.59 -12.53
CA SER A 99 -0.96 21.58 -12.14
C SER A 99 -0.81 21.73 -10.62
N ASP A 100 -1.85 21.35 -9.89
CA ASP A 100 -1.98 21.34 -8.44
C ASP A 100 -1.72 19.96 -7.82
N ALA A 101 -1.40 18.93 -8.62
CA ALA A 101 -1.05 17.62 -8.08
C ALA A 101 0.25 17.69 -7.25
N VAL A 102 0.15 17.36 -5.97
CA VAL A 102 1.27 17.33 -5.02
C VAL A 102 1.59 15.87 -4.71
N ALA A 103 2.80 15.44 -5.09
CA ALA A 103 3.25 14.10 -4.73
C ALA A 103 3.58 14.02 -3.24
N PHE A 104 3.20 12.92 -2.59
CA PHE A 104 3.60 12.55 -1.25
C PHE A 104 4.43 11.26 -1.27
N ASP A 105 5.23 11.07 -0.23
CA ASP A 105 6.11 9.91 -0.11
C ASP A 105 5.53 8.91 0.90
N LEU A 106 5.11 7.72 0.42
CA LEU A 106 4.61 6.64 1.27
C LEU A 106 5.65 6.16 2.29
N ALA A 107 6.94 6.39 2.07
CA ALA A 107 7.98 6.10 3.07
C ALA A 107 7.86 6.98 4.32
N GLY A 108 7.11 8.09 4.25
CA GLY A 108 6.81 8.94 5.40
C GLY A 108 5.70 8.42 6.31
N LEU A 109 4.96 7.37 5.92
CA LEU A 109 3.92 6.78 6.76
C LEU A 109 4.55 6.09 7.97
N ASP A 110 4.15 6.47 9.18
CA ASP A 110 4.36 5.64 10.36
C ASP A 110 3.38 4.47 10.28
N LEU A 111 3.83 3.37 9.66
CA LEU A 111 2.99 2.19 9.44
C LEU A 111 2.40 1.63 10.74
N VAL A 112 3.08 1.79 11.89
CA VAL A 112 2.56 1.34 13.18
C VAL A 112 1.40 2.24 13.61
N ALA A 113 1.62 3.55 13.64
CA ALA A 113 0.61 4.51 14.08
C ALA A 113 -0.63 4.50 13.16
N VAL A 114 -0.42 4.45 11.84
CA VAL A 114 -1.50 4.35 10.85
C VAL A 114 -2.29 3.05 11.01
N SER A 115 -1.61 1.92 11.27
CA SER A 115 -2.27 0.65 11.52
C SER A 115 -3.14 0.66 12.76
N GLU A 116 -2.69 1.31 13.83
CA GLU A 116 -3.49 1.48 15.05
C GLU A 116 -4.76 2.31 14.79
N MET A 117 -4.65 3.35 13.97
CA MET A 117 -5.79 4.17 13.56
C MET A 117 -6.80 3.37 12.73
N ILE A 118 -6.33 2.56 11.77
CA ILE A 118 -7.15 1.66 10.97
C ILE A 118 -7.91 0.67 11.88
N LEU A 119 -7.22 0.00 12.80
CA LEU A 119 -7.83 -0.98 13.72
C LEU A 119 -8.85 -0.34 14.67
N GLY A 120 -8.58 0.89 15.11
CA GLY A 120 -9.46 1.65 16.01
C GLY A 120 -10.65 2.33 15.33
N ALA A 121 -10.63 2.51 14.01
CA ALA A 121 -11.59 3.34 13.29
C ALA A 121 -13.06 2.95 13.52
N PRO A 122 -13.50 1.68 13.40
CA PRO A 122 -14.91 1.34 13.60
C PRO A 122 -15.46 1.74 14.98
N ALA A 123 -14.64 1.58 16.02
CA ALA A 123 -15.01 1.95 17.40
C ALA A 123 -15.07 3.48 17.55
N THR A 124 -14.05 4.19 17.09
CA THR A 124 -13.98 5.67 17.11
C THR A 124 -15.17 6.30 16.36
N LEU A 125 -15.58 5.68 15.24
CA LEU A 125 -16.64 6.16 14.37
C LEU A 125 -18.06 5.76 14.82
N ARG A 126 -18.20 5.08 15.96
CA ARG A 126 -19.49 4.61 16.50
C ARG A 126 -20.23 3.69 15.52
N VAL A 127 -19.48 2.90 14.76
CA VAL A 127 -20.00 1.87 13.85
C VAL A 127 -19.62 0.50 14.42
N PRO A 128 -20.26 0.04 15.52
CA PRO A 128 -20.03 -1.31 16.02
C PRO A 128 -20.35 -2.31 14.90
N ASP A 129 -19.60 -3.42 14.83
CA ASP A 129 -19.65 -4.40 13.73
C ASP A 129 -19.32 -3.83 12.34
N GLY A 130 -18.85 -2.57 12.27
CA GLY A 130 -18.30 -1.98 11.07
C GLY A 130 -16.92 -2.55 10.73
N ARG A 131 -16.56 -2.44 9.46
CA ARG A 131 -15.20 -2.69 8.98
C ARG A 131 -14.74 -1.49 8.17
N VAL A 132 -13.42 -1.35 8.04
CA VAL A 132 -12.86 -0.37 7.11
C VAL A 132 -13.18 -0.82 5.69
N GLU A 133 -13.70 0.09 4.87
CA GLU A 133 -14.06 -0.19 3.48
C GLU A 133 -13.17 0.56 2.49
N GLN A 134 -12.48 1.60 2.96
CA GLN A 134 -11.63 2.43 2.15
C GLN A 134 -10.61 3.15 3.03
N VAL A 135 -9.36 3.21 2.56
CA VAL A 135 -8.30 4.06 3.12
C VAL A 135 -7.75 4.95 2.01
N GLY A 136 -7.97 6.25 2.10
CA GLY A 136 -7.41 7.25 1.19
C GLY A 136 -6.15 7.87 1.76
N VAL A 137 -5.21 8.22 0.90
CA VAL A 137 -4.02 9.01 1.23
C VAL A 137 -3.94 10.13 0.20
N ASP A 138 -3.95 11.37 0.69
CA ASP A 138 -4.00 12.57 -0.13
C ASP A 138 -3.30 13.74 0.59
N VAL A 139 -3.16 14.87 -0.07
CA VAL A 139 -2.59 16.10 0.45
C VAL A 139 -3.70 17.10 0.79
N ASP A 140 -3.71 17.61 2.02
CA ASP A 140 -4.68 18.63 2.43
C ASP A 140 -4.40 20.01 1.82
N ASP A 141 -5.32 20.97 2.03
CA ASP A 141 -5.22 22.34 1.53
C ASP A 141 -3.96 23.09 2.04
N GLU A 142 -3.33 22.60 3.11
CA GLU A 142 -2.07 23.13 3.66
C GLU A 142 -0.82 22.42 3.13
N GLY A 143 -0.97 21.50 2.18
CA GLY A 143 0.14 20.76 1.58
C GLY A 143 0.68 19.61 2.44
N ARG A 144 -0.09 19.14 3.43
CA ARG A 144 0.30 18.05 4.32
C ARG A 144 -0.34 16.76 3.86
N ALA A 145 0.44 15.69 3.80
CA ALA A 145 -0.10 14.38 3.50
C ALA A 145 -0.93 13.86 4.69
N THR A 146 -2.13 13.39 4.39
CA THR A 146 -3.14 12.92 5.35
C THR A 146 -3.66 11.56 4.94
N VAL A 147 -4.19 10.83 5.91
CA VAL A 147 -4.84 9.54 5.72
C VAL A 147 -6.30 9.69 6.14
N VAL A 148 -7.22 9.21 5.29
CA VAL A 148 -8.66 9.17 5.54
C VAL A 148 -9.11 7.72 5.59
N VAL A 149 -9.69 7.30 6.70
CA VAL A 149 -10.22 5.94 6.90
C VAL A 149 -11.73 5.99 6.97
N HIS A 150 -12.39 5.25 6.06
CA HIS A 150 -13.84 5.09 6.05
C HIS A 150 -14.22 3.74 6.65
N ALA A 151 -15.11 3.75 7.63
CA ALA A 151 -15.68 2.52 8.20
C ALA A 151 -17.19 2.49 8.04
N ARG A 152 -17.72 1.32 7.69
CA ARG A 152 -19.16 1.11 7.47
C ARG A 152 -19.62 -0.24 7.97
N ARG A 153 -20.85 -0.29 8.48
CA ARG A 153 -21.55 -1.53 8.79
C ARG A 153 -22.03 -2.18 7.48
N PRO A 154 -21.62 -3.43 7.17
CA PRO A 154 -22.01 -4.11 5.94
C PRO A 154 -23.52 -4.11 5.69
N GLY A 155 -23.93 -3.81 4.46
CA GLY A 155 -25.34 -3.84 4.05
C GLY A 155 -26.19 -2.68 4.57
N THR A 156 -25.57 -1.60 5.07
CA THR A 156 -26.27 -0.43 5.60
C THR A 156 -25.55 0.87 5.20
N ASP A 157 -26.23 2.01 5.36
CA ASP A 157 -25.62 3.33 5.21
C ASP A 157 -24.97 3.86 6.51
N GLN A 158 -24.89 3.03 7.55
CA GLN A 158 -24.27 3.41 8.82
C GLN A 158 -22.75 3.40 8.68
N GLY A 159 -22.17 4.59 8.57
CA GLY A 159 -20.74 4.77 8.38
C GLY A 159 -20.26 6.13 8.85
N GLY A 160 -18.94 6.25 8.93
CA GLY A 160 -18.25 7.48 9.28
C GLY A 160 -16.84 7.48 8.68
N HIS A 161 -16.10 8.56 8.88
CA HIS A 161 -14.70 8.62 8.48
C HIS A 161 -13.83 9.41 9.46
N LEU A 162 -12.56 9.05 9.49
CA LEU A 162 -11.53 9.56 10.38
C LEU A 162 -10.37 10.09 9.52
N VAL A 163 -9.94 11.32 9.76
CA VAL A 163 -8.81 11.96 9.08
C VAL A 163 -7.66 12.14 10.08
N PHE A 164 -6.45 11.77 9.70
CA PHE A 164 -5.27 11.86 10.55
C PHE A 164 -3.99 12.08 9.72
N ALA A 165 -2.94 12.55 10.37
CA ALA A 165 -1.63 12.72 9.74
C ALA A 165 -0.88 11.38 9.60
N PHE A 166 0.21 11.37 8.83
CA PHE A 166 1.03 10.17 8.58
C PHE A 166 1.66 9.56 9.84
N ASP A 167 1.77 10.33 10.92
CA ASP A 167 2.25 9.87 12.23
C ASP A 167 1.12 9.35 13.15
N GLY A 168 -0.10 9.20 12.61
CA GLY A 168 -1.28 8.77 13.35
C GLY A 168 -1.97 9.88 14.14
N THR A 169 -1.48 11.12 14.13
CA THR A 169 -2.11 12.23 14.85
C THR A 169 -3.51 12.51 14.32
N PRO A 170 -4.58 12.37 15.12
CA PRO A 170 -5.94 12.64 14.67
C PRO A 170 -6.14 14.12 14.28
N ILE A 171 -6.75 14.36 13.13
CA ILE A 171 -7.09 15.70 12.62
C ILE A 171 -8.58 15.96 12.76
N ALA A 172 -9.42 15.04 12.26
CA ALA A 172 -10.88 15.20 12.28
C ALA A 172 -11.59 13.84 12.39
N VAL A 173 -12.71 13.82 13.10
CA VAL A 173 -13.54 12.61 13.30
C VAL A 173 -14.97 12.92 12.92
N PHE A 174 -15.52 12.15 11.99
CA PHE A 174 -16.90 12.26 11.51
C PHE A 174 -17.63 10.94 11.80
N PRO A 175 -18.09 10.74 13.04
CA PRO A 175 -18.73 9.49 13.45
C PRO A 175 -20.14 9.37 12.86
N TYR A 176 -20.66 8.14 12.86
CA TYR A 176 -22.08 7.90 12.57
C TYR A 176 -22.97 8.53 13.66
N GLU A 177 -24.01 9.24 13.21
CA GLU A 177 -25.07 9.80 14.05
C GLU A 177 -26.41 9.10 13.73
N PRO A 178 -27.05 8.45 14.72
CA PRO A 178 -28.28 7.67 14.52
C PRO A 178 -29.56 8.51 14.43
#